data_AF-A0A2U2DG09-F1
#
_entry.id   AF-A0A2U2DG09-F1
#
_cell.length_a   1.000
_cell.length_b   1.000
_cell.length_c   1.000
_cell.angle_alpha   90.00
_cell.angle_beta   90.00
_cell.angle_gamma   90.00
#
_symmetry.space_group_name_H-M   'P 1'
#
loop_
_entity.id
_entity.type
_entity.pdbx_description
1 polymer ?
#
loop_
_entity_poly.entity_id
_entity_poly.type
_entity_poly.pdbx_seq_one_letter_code
_entity_poly.pdbx_strand_id
1 'polypeptide(L)' 'MQAVVGYGGERLDRIAKRLLQTERNGAVEALLAANPGLSAAAVNGIVPEGTIIIAPPDFDPAPAVNQVLAWE' A
#
# COMPACT_ATOMS: atom_id res chain seq x y z
N MET A 1 2.78 -2.95 -12.21
CA MET A 1 1.32 -2.68 -12.21
C MET A 1 1.12 -1.27 -11.61
N GLN A 2 0.14 -0.47 -12.07
CA GLN A 2 -0.05 0.91 -11.59
C GLN A 2 -1.49 1.09 -11.09
N ALA A 3 -1.70 1.86 -10.04
CA ALA A 3 -3.03 2.29 -9.61
C ALA A 3 -3.12 3.81 -9.52
N VAL A 4 -4.29 4.33 -9.85
CA VAL A 4 -4.64 5.72 -9.66
C VAL A 4 -5.43 5.84 -8.35
N VAL A 5 -5.12 6.86 -7.57
CA VAL A 5 -5.88 7.22 -6.37
C VAL A 5 -7.22 7.83 -6.78
N GLY A 6 -8.31 7.27 -6.24
CA GLY A 6 -9.67 7.74 -6.51
C GLY A 6 -9.96 9.13 -5.94
N TYR A 7 -11.14 9.65 -6.28
CA TYR A 7 -11.63 10.95 -5.83
C TYR A 7 -11.73 11.02 -4.29
N GLY A 8 -11.31 12.14 -3.69
CA GLY A 8 -11.27 12.34 -2.24
C GLY A 8 -9.96 11.90 -1.54
N GLY A 9 -9.00 11.38 -2.30
CA GLY A 9 -7.73 10.89 -1.75
C GLY A 9 -7.88 9.55 -0.99
N GLU A 10 -6.78 8.80 -0.90
CA GLU A 10 -6.79 7.48 -0.26
C GLU A 10 -5.59 7.33 0.68
N ARG A 11 -5.79 6.64 1.81
CA ARG A 11 -4.71 6.35 2.75
C ARG A 11 -3.73 5.34 2.15
N LEU A 12 -2.44 5.58 2.36
CA LEU A 12 -1.35 4.68 1.92
C LEU A 12 -1.58 3.22 2.33
N ASP A 13 -2.06 2.98 3.55
CA ASP A 13 -2.33 1.61 4.05
C ASP A 13 -3.42 0.89 3.23
N ARG A 14 -4.47 1.62 2.82
CA ARG A 14 -5.55 1.06 1.99
C ARG A 14 -5.09 0.80 0.57
N ILE A 15 -4.27 1.70 0.04
CA ILE A 15 -3.65 1.53 -1.28
C ILE A 15 -2.75 0.29 -1.26
N ALA A 16 -1.92 0.12 -0.22
CA ALA A 16 -1.10 -1.05 -0.01
C ALA A 16 -1.94 -2.33 0.03
N LYS A 17 -3.01 -2.34 0.83
CA LYS A 17 -3.96 -3.46 0.87
C LYS A 17 -4.60 -3.77 -0.47
N ARG A 18 -4.91 -2.75 -1.28
CA ARG A 18 -5.56 -2.92 -2.60
C ARG A 18 -4.58 -3.40 -3.67
N LEU A 19 -3.38 -2.83 -3.71
CA LEU A 19 -2.35 -3.12 -4.72
C LEU A 19 -1.54 -4.38 -4.40
N LEU A 20 -1.11 -4.49 -3.14
CA LEU A 20 -0.18 -5.52 -2.66
C LEU A 20 -0.88 -6.58 -1.81
N GLN A 21 -2.21 -6.53 -1.71
CA GLN A 21 -3.05 -7.44 -0.90
C GLN A 21 -2.78 -7.40 0.61
N THR A 22 -1.85 -6.58 1.07
CA THR A 22 -1.49 -6.42 2.47
C THR A 22 -1.08 -4.97 2.79
N GLU A 23 -1.40 -4.56 4.00
CA GLU A 23 -0.95 -3.30 4.61
C GLU A 23 0.21 -3.51 5.61
N ARG A 24 0.68 -4.77 5.75
CA ARG A 24 1.70 -5.20 6.72
C ARG A 24 2.97 -5.65 6.00
N ASN A 25 3.98 -6.05 6.78
CA ASN A 25 5.25 -6.62 6.29
C ASN A 25 6.02 -5.65 5.36
N GLY A 26 6.02 -4.35 5.67
CA GLY A 26 6.78 -3.38 4.90
C GLY A 26 6.13 -2.97 3.57
N ALA A 27 4.85 -3.29 3.35
CA ALA A 27 4.15 -2.96 2.09
C ALA A 27 4.08 -1.46 1.81
N VAL A 28 3.90 -0.64 2.84
CA VAL A 28 3.86 0.82 2.71
C VAL A 28 5.25 1.35 2.37
N GLU A 29 6.28 0.84 3.04
CA GLU A 29 7.68 1.18 2.83
C GLU A 29 8.15 0.77 1.43
N ALA A 30 7.73 -0.40 0.95
CA ALA A 30 8.00 -0.86 -0.41
C ALA A 30 7.33 0.05 -1.46
N LEU A 31 6.10 0.51 -1.20
CA LEU A 31 5.43 1.48 -2.07
C LEU A 31 6.12 2.85 -2.08
N LEU A 32 6.59 3.32 -0.92
CA LEU A 32 7.33 4.57 -0.83
C LEU A 32 8.71 4.47 -1.52
N ALA A 33 9.40 3.33 -1.39
CA ALA A 33 10.66 3.09 -2.07
C ALA A 33 10.49 3.06 -3.59
N ALA A 34 9.40 2.48 -4.10
CA ALA A 34 9.08 2.44 -5.52
C ALA A 34 8.63 3.81 -6.10
N ASN A 35 8.17 4.72 -5.25
CA ASN A 35 7.61 6.02 -5.67
C ASN A 35 8.30 7.17 -4.91
N PRO A 36 9.54 7.53 -5.27
CA PRO A 36 10.25 8.66 -4.66
C PRO A 36 9.44 9.95 -4.89
N GLY A 37 9.00 10.58 -3.79
CA GLY A 37 8.13 11.75 -3.79
C GLY A 37 6.71 11.50 -3.28
N LEU A 38 6.27 10.23 -3.20
CA LEU A 38 4.94 9.88 -2.69
C LEU A 38 4.76 10.30 -1.21
N SER A 39 5.80 10.16 -0.39
CA SER A 39 5.77 10.61 1.01
C SER A 39 5.65 12.14 1.16
N ALA A 40 6.17 12.91 0.19
CA ALA A 40 6.08 14.37 0.23
C ALA A 40 4.72 14.85 -0.29
N ALA A 41 4.13 14.11 -1.24
CA ALA A 41 2.79 14.35 -1.74
C ALA A 41 1.70 13.91 -0.74
N ALA A 42 1.98 12.93 0.11
CA ALA A 42 1.06 12.47 1.12
C ALA A 42 0.95 13.45 2.29
N VAL A 43 -0.27 13.88 2.60
CA VAL A 43 -0.56 14.74 3.76
C VAL A 43 -1.23 13.89 4.83
N ASN A 44 -0.63 13.77 6.01
CA ASN A 44 -1.11 12.90 7.09
C ASN A 44 -1.36 11.44 6.66
N GLY A 45 -0.54 10.91 5.76
CA GLY A 45 -0.69 9.54 5.22
C GLY A 45 -1.82 9.37 4.20
N ILE A 46 -2.48 10.46 3.78
CA ILE A 46 -3.46 10.48 2.70
C ILE A 46 -2.76 10.95 1.43
N VAL A 47 -2.85 10.12 0.39
CA VAL A 47 -2.39 10.47 -0.95
C VAL A 47 -3.51 11.22 -1.68
N PRO A 48 -3.23 12.37 -2.32
CA PRO A 48 -4.24 13.11 -3.05
C PRO A 48 -4.76 12.33 -4.25
N GLU A 49 -6.00 12.63 -4.63
CA GLU A 49 -6.65 12.08 -5.82
C GLU A 49 -5.85 12.29 -7.10
N GLY A 50 -5.98 11.36 -8.04
CA GLY A 50 -5.26 11.43 -9.32
C GLY A 50 -3.78 11.07 -9.23
N THR A 51 -3.24 10.82 -8.03
CA THR A 51 -1.86 10.35 -7.88
C THR A 51 -1.71 8.96 -8.49
N ILE A 52 -0.69 8.80 -9.32
CA ILE A 52 -0.30 7.52 -9.92
C ILE A 52 0.69 6.84 -8.98
N ILE A 53 0.35 5.63 -8.54
CA ILE A 53 1.18 4.81 -7.66
C ILE A 53 1.61 3.57 -8.41
N ILE A 54 2.92 3.39 -8.48
CA ILE A 54 3.56 2.25 -9.13
C ILE A 54 3.76 1.15 -8.07
N ALA A 55 3.23 -0.04 -8.33
CA ALA A 55 3.49 -1.18 -7.47
C ALA A 55 4.95 -1.65 -7.65
N PRO A 56 5.72 -1.86 -6.56
CA PRO A 56 7.05 -2.44 -6.63
C PRO A 56 7.02 -3.81 -7.34
N PRO A 57 7.89 -4.05 -8.33
CA PRO A 57 7.88 -5.30 -9.10
C PRO A 57 8.32 -6.51 -8.27
N ASP A 58 9.16 -6.31 -7.26
CA ASP A 58 9.75 -7.36 -6.41
C ASP A 58 9.07 -7.50 -5.04
N PHE A 59 7.88 -6.92 -4.86
CA PHE A 59 7.20 -7.07 -3.57
C PHE A 59 6.54 -8.46 -3.48
N ASP A 60 7.19 -9.33 -2.73
CA ASP A 60 6.66 -10.62 -2.30
C ASP A 60 6.17 -10.47 -0.85
N PRO A 61 4.84 -10.41 -0.60
CA PRO A 61 4.34 -10.35 0.76
C PRO A 61 4.67 -11.67 1.47
N ALA A 62 5.39 -11.58 2.59
CA ALA A 62 5.61 -12.75 3.45
C ALA A 62 4.24 -13.41 3.74
N PRO A 63 4.13 -14.75 3.58
CA PRO A 63 2.84 -15.43 3.53
C PRO A 63 2.01 -15.08 4.75
N ALA A 64 0.75 -14.72 4.53
CA ALA A 64 -0.19 -14.44 5.59
C ALA A 64 -0.23 -15.66 6.52
N VAL A 65 0.26 -15.51 7.75
CA VAL A 65 0.10 -16.52 8.78
C VAL A 65 -1.40 -16.74 8.97
N ASN A 66 -1.87 -17.92 8.57
CA ASN A 66 -3.21 -18.39 8.88
C ASN A 66 -3.35 -18.37 10.40
N GLN A 67 -4.01 -17.35 10.93
CA GLN A 67 -4.33 -17.28 12.35
C GLN A 67 -5.41 -18.33 12.59
N VAL A 68 -5.02 -19.48 13.14
CA VAL A 68 -5.97 -20.46 13.68
C VAL A 68 -6.57 -19.83 14.92
N LEU A 69 -7.90 -19.70 14.96
CA LEU A 69 -8.62 -19.28 16.16
C LEU A 69 -8.43 -20.34 17.23
N ALA A 70 -8.07 -19.92 18.45
CA ALA A 70 -7.67 -20.83 19.53
C ALA A 70 -8.83 -21.58 20.20
N TRP A 71 -10.05 -21.54 19.65
CA TRP A 71 -11.21 -22.25 20.18
C TRP A 71 -11.94 -23.00 19.06
N GLU A 72 -11.92 -24.33 19.17
CA GLU A 72 -12.90 -25.28 18.63
C GLU A 72 -13.39 -26.16 19.78
#